data_AF-A0A944W125-F1
#
_entry.id   AF-A0A944W125-F1
#
_cell.length_a   1.000
_cell.length_b   1.000
_cell.length_c   1.000
_cell.angle_alpha   90.00
_cell.angle_beta   90.00
_cell.angle_gamma   90.00
#
_symmetry.space_group_name_H-M   'P 1'
#
loop_
_entity.id
_entity.type
_entity.pdbx_description
1 polymer ?
#
loop_
_entity_poly.entity_id
_entity_poly.type
_entity_poly.pdbx_seq_one_letter_code
_entity_poly.pdbx_strand_id
1 'polypeptide(L)'
;MRITDITIDVVSRDVGGTGLESDLGRFGGEVSQGLLRIKTDEGIEGNCFIGDFRSGGRSLFDPILKALKPELIGKDASVREWLWNRLGILGARRGVTFPAWAPVDVALWDLAGK
;
A
#
# COMPACT_ATOMS: atom_id res chain seq x y z
N MET A 1 -0.73 -19.98 5.85
CA MET A 1 -1.39 -18.77 5.36
C MET A 1 -0.55 -18.11 4.26
N ARG A 2 -0.55 -18.69 3.05
CA ARG A 2 0.27 -18.21 1.93
C ARG A 2 -0.43 -17.14 1.12
N ILE A 3 0.30 -16.13 0.69
CA ILE A 3 -0.20 -15.03 -0.13
C ILE A 3 -0.47 -15.54 -1.55
N THR A 4 -1.73 -15.43 -1.99
CA THR A 4 -2.18 -15.87 -3.32
C THR A 4 -2.34 -14.71 -4.28
N ASP A 5 -2.72 -13.53 -3.78
CA ASP A 5 -2.89 -12.36 -4.61
C ASP A 5 -2.71 -11.05 -3.82
N ILE A 6 -2.37 -9.98 -4.53
CA ILE A 6 -2.31 -8.62 -4.01
C ILE A 6 -3.01 -7.70 -5.00
N THR A 7 -4.03 -6.99 -4.53
CA THR A 7 -4.87 -6.11 -5.35
C THR A 7 -5.02 -4.75 -4.71
N ILE A 8 -5.30 -3.73 -5.53
CA ILE A 8 -5.59 -2.37 -5.07
C ILE A 8 -6.91 -1.94 -5.70
N ASP A 9 -7.93 -1.75 -4.87
CA ASP A 9 -9.16 -1.08 -5.30
C ASP A 9 -8.94 0.42 -5.26
N VAL A 10 -9.14 1.11 -6.39
CA VAL A 10 -8.94 2.56 -6.46
C VAL A 10 -10.24 3.28 -6.08
N VAL A 11 -10.15 4.13 -5.06
CA VAL A 11 -11.26 4.95 -4.57
C VAL A 11 -10.96 6.41 -4.88
N SER A 12 -11.71 7.00 -5.80
CA SER A 12 -11.67 8.44 -6.07
C SER A 12 -12.74 9.16 -5.25
N ARG A 13 -12.37 10.27 -4.62
CA ARG A 13 -13.26 11.11 -3.84
C ARG A 13 -13.01 12.57 -4.15
N ASP A 14 -14.07 13.36 -4.25
CA ASP A 14 -13.98 14.81 -4.22
C ASP A 14 -13.89 15.26 -2.75
N VAL A 15 -12.73 15.77 -2.37
CA VAL A 15 -12.50 16.28 -1.02
C VAL A 15 -12.89 17.75 -1.03
N GLY A 16 -13.99 18.06 -0.33
CA GLY A 16 -14.48 19.43 -0.19
C GLY A 16 -13.38 20.35 0.35
N GLY A 17 -13.32 21.56 -0.20
CA GLY A 17 -12.35 22.56 0.25
C GLY A 17 -12.55 22.88 1.72
N THR A 18 -11.48 22.77 2.53
CA THR A 18 -11.57 23.04 3.98
C THR A 18 -11.54 24.54 4.31
N GLY A 19 -11.35 25.40 3.30
CA GLY A 19 -11.13 26.84 3.49
C GLY A 19 -9.76 27.19 4.10
N LEU A 20 -8.91 26.19 4.33
CA LEU A 20 -7.55 26.36 4.80
C LEU A 20 -6.63 26.61 3.60
N GLU A 21 -5.78 27.62 3.71
CA GLU A 21 -4.66 27.87 2.79
C GLU A 21 -3.36 27.64 3.55
N SER A 22 -2.40 27.01 2.89
CA SER A 22 -1.01 26.98 3.35
C SER A 22 -0.08 27.16 2.16
N ASP A 23 1.21 27.35 2.42
CA ASP A 23 2.25 27.46 1.39
C ASP A 23 2.37 26.22 0.47
N LEU A 24 1.60 25.17 0.76
CA LEU A 24 1.53 23.91 0.01
C LEU A 24 0.36 23.88 -0.99
N GLY A 25 -0.41 24.98 -1.09
CA GLY A 25 -1.56 25.12 -1.98
C GLY A 25 -2.90 24.83 -1.30
N ARG A 26 -3.95 24.79 -2.12
CA ARG A 26 -5.34 24.65 -1.66
C ARG A 26 -5.64 23.19 -1.26
N PHE A 27 -6.23 23.01 -0.09
CA PHE A 27 -6.69 21.69 0.35
C PHE A 27 -8.08 21.40 -0.22
N GLY A 28 -8.16 20.53 -1.23
CA GLY A 28 -9.41 20.03 -1.79
C GLY A 28 -9.27 19.58 -3.25
N GLY A 29 -10.35 19.04 -3.81
CA GLY A 29 -10.43 18.51 -5.17
C GLY A 29 -10.46 16.98 -5.22
N GLU A 30 -10.37 16.43 -6.43
CA GLU A 30 -10.39 14.98 -6.62
C GLU A 30 -9.09 14.33 -6.14
N VAL A 31 -9.23 13.35 -5.24
CA VAL A 31 -8.13 12.55 -4.69
C VAL A 31 -8.44 11.08 -4.94
N SER A 32 -7.49 10.36 -5.56
CA SER A 32 -7.56 8.89 -5.71
C SER A 32 -6.68 8.20 -4.69
N GLN A 33 -7.28 7.42 -3.79
CA GLN A 33 -6.60 6.56 -2.82
C GLN A 33 -6.78 5.07 -3.19
N GLY A 34 -6.01 4.18 -2.57
CA GLY A 34 -6.12 2.74 -2.79
C GLY A 34 -6.61 2.02 -1.53
N LEU A 35 -7.37 0.94 -1.69
CA LEU A 35 -7.53 -0.09 -0.67
C LEU A 35 -6.69 -1.29 -1.09
N LEU A 36 -5.58 -1.51 -0.40
CA LEU A 36 -4.74 -2.68 -0.57
C LEU A 36 -5.45 -3.90 0.03
N ARG A 37 -5.46 -5.00 -0.71
CA ARG A 37 -5.89 -6.32 -0.23
C ARG A 37 -4.81 -7.35 -0.52
N ILE A 38 -4.33 -8.02 0.52
CA ILE A 38 -3.44 -9.18 0.44
C ILE A 38 -4.29 -10.41 0.74
N LYS A 39 -4.48 -11.27 -0.24
CA LYS A 39 -5.32 -12.47 -0.15
C LYS A 39 -4.47 -13.69 0.14
N THR A 40 -5.02 -14.64 0.89
CA THR A 40 -4.33 -15.89 1.22
C THR A 40 -5.05 -17.12 0.68
N ASP A 41 -4.36 -18.27 0.70
CA ASP A 41 -4.91 -19.57 0.34
C ASP A 41 -5.95 -20.11 1.33
N GLU A 42 -6.01 -19.51 2.52
CA GLU A 42 -6.99 -19.83 3.56
C GLU A 42 -8.27 -18.98 3.47
N GLY A 43 -8.36 -18.09 2.46
CA GLY A 43 -9.51 -17.19 2.27
C GLY A 43 -9.56 -15.98 3.20
N ILE A 44 -8.46 -15.70 3.92
CA ILE A 44 -8.31 -14.53 4.80
C ILE A 44 -7.65 -13.38 4.03
N GLU A 45 -8.08 -12.14 4.28
CA GLU A 45 -7.51 -10.95 3.65
C GLU A 45 -6.94 -9.97 4.68
N GLY A 46 -5.74 -9.46 4.39
CA GLY A 46 -5.12 -8.31 5.04
C GLY A 46 -5.36 -7.04 4.25
N ASN A 47 -5.66 -5.94 4.93
CA ASN A 47 -6.10 -4.72 4.28
C ASN A 47 -5.38 -3.48 4.82
N CYS A 48 -5.16 -2.52 3.95
CA CYS A 48 -4.66 -1.20 4.34
C CYS A 48 -5.08 -0.13 3.31
N PHE A 49 -5.31 1.10 3.75
CA PHE A 49 -5.47 2.23 2.84
C PHE A 49 -4.10 2.71 2.33
N ILE A 50 -4.05 3.10 1.05
CA ILE A 50 -2.88 3.66 0.38
C ILE A 50 -3.16 5.11 0.01
N GLY A 51 -2.19 5.97 0.32
CA GLY A 51 -2.20 7.38 -0.07
C GLY A 51 -2.82 8.29 0.97
N ASP A 52 -2.32 9.51 1.05
CA ASP A 52 -2.84 10.53 1.95
C ASP A 52 -4.03 11.29 1.34
N PHE A 53 -4.59 12.20 2.13
CA PHE A 53 -5.77 12.99 1.76
C PHE A 53 -5.51 14.12 0.76
N ARG A 54 -4.23 14.45 0.47
CA ARG A 54 -3.82 15.56 -0.41
C ARG A 54 -3.34 15.04 -1.75
N SER A 55 -2.32 14.18 -1.73
CA SER A 55 -1.63 13.68 -2.92
C SER A 55 -2.21 12.35 -3.43
N GLY A 56 -3.10 11.72 -2.64
CA GLY A 56 -3.67 10.42 -2.97
C GLY A 56 -2.61 9.32 -2.94
N GLY A 57 -2.91 8.21 -3.64
CA GLY A 57 -2.09 6.99 -3.64
C GLY A 57 -1.53 6.58 -5.00
N ARG A 58 -1.88 7.27 -6.10
CA ARG A 58 -1.57 6.77 -7.47
C ARG A 58 -0.09 6.47 -7.71
N SER A 59 0.81 7.32 -7.22
CA SER A 59 2.26 7.12 -7.36
C SER A 59 2.79 5.90 -6.59
N LEU A 60 2.03 5.39 -5.62
CA LEU A 60 2.40 4.25 -4.77
C LEU A 60 1.92 2.91 -5.35
N PHE A 61 0.92 2.92 -6.23
CA PHE A 61 0.30 1.69 -6.74
C PHE A 61 1.29 0.85 -7.57
N ASP A 62 2.02 1.49 -8.46
CA ASP A 62 2.97 0.80 -9.34
C ASP A 62 4.14 0.15 -8.56
N PRO A 63 4.81 0.83 -7.62
CA PRO A 63 5.80 0.20 -6.75
C PRO A 63 5.23 -1.00 -5.98
N ILE A 64 3.99 -0.93 -5.49
CA ILE A 64 3.35 -2.05 -4.78
C ILE A 64 3.09 -3.22 -5.73
N LEU A 65 2.43 -2.97 -6.86
CA LEU A 65 1.98 -4.04 -7.77
C LEU A 65 3.11 -4.63 -8.63
N LYS A 66 4.11 -3.83 -8.99
CA LYS A 66 5.18 -4.25 -9.92
C LYS A 66 6.46 -4.67 -9.21
N ALA A 67 6.71 -4.20 -7.98
CA ALA A 67 7.91 -4.55 -7.23
C ALA A 67 7.62 -5.41 -5.98
N LEU A 68 6.69 -5.00 -5.12
CA LEU A 68 6.42 -5.72 -3.86
C LEU A 68 5.59 -6.98 -4.07
N LYS A 69 4.55 -6.92 -4.92
CA LYS A 69 3.69 -8.07 -5.18
C LYS A 69 4.46 -9.31 -5.68
N PRO A 70 5.32 -9.23 -6.70
CA PRO A 70 6.09 -10.40 -7.16
C PRO A 70 7.00 -11.00 -6.09
N GLU A 71 7.50 -10.19 -5.15
CA GLU A 71 8.34 -10.68 -4.06
C GLU A 71 7.53 -11.41 -2.97
N LEU A 72 6.22 -11.18 -2.86
CA LEU A 72 5.37 -11.69 -1.78
C LEU A 72 4.48 -12.86 -2.19
N ILE A 73 4.08 -12.97 -3.46
CA ILE A 73 3.24 -14.08 -3.93
C ILE A 73 3.90 -15.43 -3.61
N GLY A 74 3.12 -16.34 -3.05
CA GLY A 74 3.54 -17.69 -2.65
C GLY A 74 4.27 -17.77 -1.31
N LYS A 75 4.63 -16.63 -0.69
CA LYS A 75 5.21 -16.61 0.66
C LYS A 75 4.14 -16.72 1.72
N ASP A 76 4.53 -17.20 2.90
CA ASP A 76 3.67 -17.13 4.07
C ASP A 76 3.45 -15.67 4.51
N ALA A 77 2.26 -15.33 5.01
CA ALA A 77 1.93 -13.99 5.45
C ALA A 77 2.74 -13.50 6.67
N SER A 78 3.47 -14.38 7.36
CA SER A 78 4.39 -14.02 8.45
C SER A 78 5.73 -13.40 8.01
N VAL A 79 5.99 -13.23 6.71
CA VAL A 79 7.28 -12.76 6.17
C VAL A 79 7.59 -11.26 6.35
N ARG A 80 7.00 -10.59 7.35
CA ARG A 80 7.20 -9.15 7.63
C ARG A 80 8.67 -8.78 7.81
N GLU A 81 9.38 -9.50 8.68
CA GLU A 81 10.82 -9.28 8.92
C GLU A 81 11.69 -9.56 7.68
N TRP A 82 11.32 -10.57 6.90
CA TRP A 82 11.99 -10.85 5.62
C TRP A 82 11.81 -9.69 4.64
N LEU A 83 10.59 -9.13 4.57
CA LEU A 83 10.28 -7.99 3.72
C LEU A 83 11.03 -6.73 4.18
N TRP A 84 11.10 -6.48 5.49
CA TRP A 84 11.88 -5.39 6.08
C TRP A 84 13.35 -5.47 5.65
N ASN A 85 13.97 -6.64 5.78
CA ASN A 85 15.34 -6.87 5.36
C ASN A 85 15.56 -6.69 3.84
N ARG A 86 14.49 -6.76 3.03
CA ARG A 86 14.54 -6.61 1.58
C ARG A 86 14.49 -5.14 1.12
N LEU A 87 14.07 -4.22 1.98
CA LEU A 87 13.86 -2.79 1.66
C LEU A 87 15.09 -2.13 1.04
N GLY A 88 16.30 -2.37 1.55
CA GLY A 88 17.51 -1.75 1.02
C GLY A 88 17.75 -2.10 -0.45
N ILE A 89 17.55 -3.37 -0.82
CA ILE A 89 17.74 -3.85 -2.20
C ILE A 89 16.58 -3.39 -3.09
N LEU A 90 15.34 -3.44 -2.60
CA LEU A 90 14.16 -3.01 -3.36
C LEU A 90 14.14 -1.50 -3.59
N GLY A 91 14.58 -0.70 -2.61
CA GLY A 91 14.77 0.73 -2.77
C GLY A 91 15.82 1.03 -3.85
N ALA A 92 16.99 0.39 -3.76
CA ALA A 92 18.09 0.64 -4.69
C ALA A 92 17.81 0.16 -6.13
N ARG A 93 17.10 -0.97 -6.32
CA ARG A 93 16.94 -1.62 -7.64
C ARG A 93 15.56 -1.46 -8.27
N ARG A 94 14.54 -1.18 -7.47
CA ARG A 94 13.13 -1.16 -7.90
C ARG A 94 12.41 0.13 -7.50
N GLY A 95 13.09 1.08 -6.85
CA GLY A 95 12.52 2.36 -6.45
C GLY A 95 11.41 2.24 -5.39
N VAL A 96 11.39 1.16 -4.61
CA VAL A 96 10.44 1.01 -3.50
C VAL A 96 10.78 2.02 -2.41
N THR A 97 9.83 2.89 -2.09
CA THR A 97 9.95 3.90 -1.04
C THR A 97 9.22 3.45 0.23
N PHE A 98 9.55 4.05 1.38
CA PHE A 98 8.83 3.77 2.63
C PHE A 98 7.31 3.96 2.52
N PRO A 99 6.78 5.02 1.86
CA PRO A 99 5.33 5.16 1.66
C PRO A 99 4.69 4.06 0.83
N ALA A 100 5.42 3.43 -0.10
CA ALA A 100 4.91 2.29 -0.87
C ALA A 100 4.98 0.98 -0.06
N TRP A 101 6.01 0.82 0.77
CA TRP A 101 6.18 -0.36 1.62
C TRP A 101 5.22 -0.40 2.81
N ALA A 102 5.01 0.74 3.48
CA ALA A 102 4.23 0.85 4.71
C ALA A 102 2.82 0.21 4.62
N PRO A 103 1.99 0.48 3.59
CA PRO A 103 0.67 -0.15 3.52
C PRO A 103 0.73 -1.67 3.36
N VAL A 104 1.78 -2.20 2.71
CA VAL A 104 1.99 -3.65 2.59
C VAL A 104 2.33 -4.26 3.95
N ASP A 105 3.21 -3.63 4.74
CA ASP A 105 3.53 -4.09 6.08
C ASP A 105 2.30 -4.07 7.01
N VAL A 106 1.52 -3.00 6.99
CA VAL A 106 0.29 -2.90 7.78
C VAL A 106 -0.73 -3.97 7.37
N ALA A 107 -0.89 -4.24 6.07
CA ALA A 107 -1.79 -5.31 5.62
C ALA A 107 -1.31 -6.71 6.07
N LEU A 108 0.01 -6.94 6.14
CA LEU A 108 0.58 -8.17 6.70
C LEU A 108 0.39 -8.27 8.22
N TRP A 109 0.34 -7.14 8.93
CA TRP A 109 -0.04 -7.11 10.36
C TRP A 109 -1.53 -7.34 10.59
N ASP A 110 -2.39 -6.78 9.74
CA ASP A 110 -3.83 -7.05 9.75
C ASP A 110 -4.09 -8.56 9.55
N LEU A 111 -3.36 -9.20 8.63
CA LEU A 111 -3.38 -10.66 8.49
C LEU A 111 -2.95 -11.41 9.75
N ALA A 112 -1.92 -10.93 10.46
CA ALA A 112 -1.42 -11.60 11.65
C ALA A 112 -2.36 -11.49 12.86
N GLY A 113 -3.24 -10.48 12.87
CA GLY A 113 -4.24 -10.30 13.91
C GLY A 113 -5.54 -11.09 13.69
N LYS A 114 -5.67 -11.76 12.54
CA LYS A 114 -6.84 -12.56 12.14
C LYS A 114 -6.53 -14.04 12.23
#